data_AF-A0A0C2H890-F1
#
_entry.id   AF-A0A0C2H890-F1
#
_cell.length_a   1.000
_cell.length_b   1.000
_cell.length_c   1.000
_cell.angle_alpha   90.00
_cell.angle_beta   90.00
_cell.angle_gamma   90.00
#
_symmetry.space_group_name_H-M   'P 1'
#
loop_
_entity.id
_entity.type
_entity.pdbx_description
1 polymer ?
#
loop_
_entity_poly.entity_id
_entity_poly.type
_entity_poly.pdbx_seq_one_letter_code
_entity_poly.pdbx_strand_id
1 'polypeptide(L)'
;MTRFPYEDRHLRDRLKPGRMLLVDTYEKKIEQDEDLKRRIAQSRPHKKLTSKRVYLDLLRKDDVLSHGAVTNEFLIKCHLEALGIESSKKKDIHLDSDRRLPLYAYTHDTFSLLLVPMIKEKYVLDLDNLSGKMGRISRKTSV
;
A
#
# COMPACT_ATOMS: atom_id res chain seq x y z
N MET A 1 29.67 -38.79 -5.43
CA MET A 1 28.38 -38.43 -4.80
C MET A 1 28.05 -39.52 -3.78
N THR A 2 28.53 -39.40 -2.54
CA THR A 2 28.31 -40.41 -1.49
C THR A 2 26.87 -40.29 -0.97
N ARG A 3 26.07 -41.35 -1.15
CA ARG A 3 24.73 -41.43 -0.54
C ARG A 3 24.91 -41.80 0.92
N PHE A 4 24.42 -40.96 1.83
CA PHE A 4 24.29 -41.33 3.23
C PHE A 4 23.28 -42.50 3.37
N PRO A 5 23.61 -43.55 4.14
CA PRO A 5 22.71 -44.68 4.38
C PRO A 5 21.43 -44.20 5.07
N TYR A 6 20.34 -44.97 4.92
CA TYR A 6 19.03 -44.57 5.43
C TYR A 6 19.00 -44.51 6.96
N GLU A 7 19.70 -45.44 7.62
CA GLU A 7 19.76 -45.58 9.08
C GLU A 7 20.41 -44.38 9.79
N ASP A 8 21.35 -43.69 9.13
CA ASP A 8 22.08 -42.54 9.72
C ASP A 8 21.33 -41.21 9.55
N ARG A 9 20.12 -41.22 8.98
CA ARG A 9 19.41 -40.00 8.64
C ARG A 9 18.41 -39.58 9.71
N HIS A 10 18.81 -38.63 10.54
CA HIS A 10 17.99 -38.14 11.64
C HIS A 10 16.86 -37.17 11.24
N LEU A 11 17.01 -36.37 10.17
CA LEU A 11 15.99 -35.39 9.77
C LEU A 11 15.95 -35.15 8.24
N ARG A 12 14.75 -35.07 7.67
CA ARG A 12 14.48 -34.56 6.31
C ARG A 12 13.35 -33.54 6.38
N ASP A 13 13.69 -32.27 6.26
CA ASP A 13 12.68 -31.21 6.12
C ASP A 13 13.21 -30.10 5.20
N ARG A 14 12.32 -29.24 4.71
CA ARG A 14 12.64 -28.08 3.88
C ARG A 14 12.48 -26.78 4.67
N LEU A 15 13.35 -25.83 4.38
CA LEU A 15 13.25 -24.49 4.96
C LEU A 15 11.99 -23.78 4.42
N LYS A 16 11.11 -23.37 5.32
CA LYS A 16 9.92 -22.55 5.00
C LYS A 16 10.31 -21.07 4.96
N PRO A 17 9.56 -20.20 4.25
CA PRO A 17 9.82 -18.76 4.22
C PRO A 17 9.97 -18.18 5.63
N GLY A 18 11.04 -17.41 5.85
CA GLY A 18 11.32 -16.77 7.14
C GLY A 18 11.93 -17.66 8.23
N ARG A 19 12.15 -18.96 7.99
CA ARG A 19 12.91 -19.86 8.89
C ARG A 19 14.40 -19.80 8.56
N MET A 20 15.25 -19.96 9.57
CA MET A 20 16.71 -20.02 9.44
C MET A 20 17.27 -21.27 10.12
N LEU A 21 18.39 -21.80 9.60
CA LEU A 21 19.16 -22.87 10.21
C LEU A 21 20.60 -22.39 10.29
N LEU A 22 21.18 -22.40 11.49
CA LEU A 22 22.59 -22.04 11.70
C LEU A 22 23.38 -23.27 12.12
N VAL A 23 24.53 -23.46 11.49
CA VAL A 23 25.51 -24.46 11.91
C VAL A 23 26.72 -23.70 12.44
N ASP A 24 26.96 -23.79 13.74
CA ASP A 24 28.17 -23.27 14.35
C ASP A 24 29.30 -24.28 14.17
N THR A 25 30.33 -23.91 13.42
CA THR A 25 31.48 -24.78 13.12
C THR A 25 32.48 -24.86 14.26
N TYR A 26 32.48 -23.89 15.17
CA TYR A 26 33.34 -23.86 16.34
C TYR A 26 32.74 -24.70 17.47
N GLU A 27 31.49 -24.43 17.82
CA GLU A 27 30.76 -25.20 18.85
C GLU A 27 30.24 -26.55 18.34
N LYS A 28 30.35 -26.81 17.02
CA LYS A 28 29.88 -28.02 16.33
C LYS A 28 28.40 -28.32 16.60
N LYS A 29 27.59 -27.27 16.69
CA LYS A 29 26.17 -27.35 17.05
C LYS A 29 25.30 -26.85 15.90
N ILE A 30 24.18 -27.55 15.69
CA ILE A 30 23.10 -27.09 14.82
C ILE A 30 22.10 -26.33 15.69
N GLU A 31 21.95 -25.04 15.46
CA GLU A 31 20.97 -24.21 16.15
C GLU A 31 19.68 -24.10 15.33
N GLN A 32 18.55 -24.27 16.03
CA GLN A 32 17.23 -24.10 15.45
C GLN A 32 16.84 -22.62 15.36
N ASP A 33 15.94 -22.31 14.43
CA ASP A 33 15.45 -20.96 14.12
C ASP A 33 15.00 -20.16 15.35
N GLU A 34 14.21 -20.77 16.23
CA GLU A 34 13.62 -20.09 17.41
C GLU A 34 14.70 -19.64 18.39
N ASP A 35 15.68 -20.49 18.66
CA ASP A 35 16.76 -20.20 19.61
C ASP A 35 17.71 -19.15 19.05
N LEU A 36 18.03 -19.25 17.75
CA LEU A 36 18.82 -18.27 17.05
C LEU A 36 18.16 -16.88 17.09
N LYS A 37 16.87 -16.79 16.74
CA LYS A 37 16.12 -15.53 16.77
C LYS A 37 15.99 -14.98 18.18
N ARG A 38 15.78 -15.83 19.19
CA ARG A 38 15.73 -15.43 20.60
C ARG A 38 17.04 -14.79 21.05
N ARG A 39 18.18 -15.41 20.74
CA ARG A 39 19.51 -14.88 21.04
C ARG A 39 19.74 -13.53 20.38
N ILE A 40 19.41 -13.39 19.10
CA ILE A 40 19.54 -12.13 18.36
C ILE A 40 18.59 -11.06 18.92
N ALA A 41 17.36 -11.43 19.29
CA ALA A 41 16.39 -10.52 19.88
C ALA A 41 16.82 -10.04 21.27
N GLN A 42 17.55 -10.84 22.04
CA GLN A 42 18.06 -10.47 23.35
C GLN A 42 19.37 -9.66 23.28
N SER A 43 20.14 -9.78 22.20
CA SER A 43 21.44 -9.10 22.04
C SER A 43 21.36 -7.57 22.12
N ARG A 44 20.19 -6.98 21.82
CA ARG A 44 19.96 -5.53 21.81
C ARG A 44 18.57 -5.21 22.32
N PRO A 45 18.36 -4.05 22.99
CA PRO A 45 17.04 -3.63 23.46
C PRO A 45 16.18 -3.11 22.30
N HIS A 46 15.79 -3.98 21.36
CA HIS A 46 15.06 -3.62 20.13
C HIS A 46 13.78 -2.84 20.42
N LYS A 47 13.05 -3.18 21.50
CA LYS A 47 11.83 -2.48 21.91
C LYS A 47 12.07 -0.99 22.21
N LYS A 48 13.18 -0.67 22.87
CA LYS A 48 13.57 0.71 23.21
C LYS A 48 14.01 1.52 21.99
N LEU A 49 14.56 0.84 20.98
CA LEU A 49 14.95 1.48 19.72
C LEU A 49 13.71 1.79 18.86
N THR A 50 12.74 0.89 18.83
CA THR A 50 11.50 1.08 18.06
C THR A 50 10.57 2.11 18.69
N SER A 51 10.57 2.27 20.01
CA SER A 51 9.66 3.21 20.71
C SER A 51 9.87 4.69 20.36
N LYS A 52 11.02 5.05 19.78
CA LYS A 52 11.32 6.43 19.35
C LYS A 52 10.86 6.73 17.92
N ARG A 53 10.17 5.80 17.26
CA ARG A 53 9.70 6.00 15.89
C ARG A 53 8.37 6.75 15.88
N VAL A 54 8.31 7.81 15.10
CA VAL A 54 7.07 8.52 14.77
C VAL A 54 6.61 8.04 13.40
N TYR A 55 5.36 7.62 13.31
CA TYR A 55 4.73 7.20 12.05
C TYR A 55 3.86 8.34 11.53
N LEU A 56 4.14 8.83 10.31
CA LEU A 56 3.35 9.90 9.69
C LEU A 56 1.89 9.48 9.46
N ASP A 57 1.63 8.18 9.29
CA ASP A 57 0.28 7.63 9.16
C ASP A 57 -0.59 7.88 10.41
N LEU A 58 0.00 7.99 11.60
CA LEU A 58 -0.74 8.32 12.82
C LEU A 58 -1.19 9.78 12.79
N LEU A 59 -0.26 10.70 12.47
CA LEU A 59 -0.55 12.13 12.37
C LEU A 59 -1.64 12.42 11.33
N ARG A 60 -1.56 11.75 10.17
CA ARG A 60 -2.54 11.92 9.09
C ARG A 60 -3.94 11.44 9.48
N LYS A 61 -4.07 10.38 10.29
CA LYS A 61 -5.39 9.88 10.71
C LYS A 61 -6.09 10.86 11.65
N ASP A 62 -5.35 11.43 12.59
CA ASP A 62 -5.90 12.39 13.55
C ASP A 62 -6.34 13.68 12.85
N ASP A 63 -5.56 14.16 11.87
CA ASP A 63 -5.94 15.30 11.02
C ASP A 63 -7.18 15.00 10.18
N VAL A 64 -7.25 13.82 9.55
CA VAL A 64 -8.40 13.41 8.73
C VAL A 64 -9.67 13.27 9.57
N LEU A 65 -9.57 12.80 10.81
CA LEU A 65 -10.72 12.63 11.72
C LEU A 65 -11.21 13.94 12.32
N SER A 66 -10.31 14.88 12.62
CA SER A 66 -10.62 16.16 13.26
C SER A 66 -11.10 17.23 12.27
N HIS A 67 -10.53 17.26 11.07
CA HIS A 67 -10.78 18.33 10.08
C HIS A 67 -11.39 17.82 8.76
N GLY A 68 -11.66 16.52 8.64
CA GLY A 68 -11.76 15.88 7.32
C GLY A 68 -10.36 15.76 6.71
N ALA A 69 -10.19 15.01 5.62
CA ALA A 69 -8.90 15.02 4.93
C ALA A 69 -8.53 16.47 4.63
N VAL A 70 -7.45 16.98 5.24
CA VAL A 70 -6.93 18.32 5.01
C VAL A 70 -6.42 18.34 3.57
N THR A 71 -7.35 18.51 2.63
CA THR A 71 -7.03 18.73 1.24
C THR A 71 -6.49 20.15 1.14
N ASN A 72 -5.64 20.37 0.14
CA ASN A 72 -5.19 21.72 -0.18
C ASN A 72 -6.40 22.66 -0.40
N GLU A 73 -7.53 22.14 -0.85
CA GLU A 73 -8.77 22.91 -1.00
C GLU A 73 -9.34 23.43 0.32
N PHE A 74 -9.32 22.62 1.40
CA PHE A 74 -9.77 23.08 2.71
C PHE A 74 -8.85 24.17 3.26
N LEU A 75 -7.52 24.00 3.14
CA LEU A 75 -6.55 24.99 3.58
C LEU A 75 -6.64 26.30 2.79
N ILE A 76 -6.79 26.21 1.46
CA ILE A 76 -6.97 27.37 0.58
C ILE A 76 -8.29 28.08 0.93
N LYS A 77 -9.38 27.32 1.14
CA LYS A 77 -10.66 27.89 1.55
C LYS A 77 -10.55 28.62 2.88
N CYS A 78 -10.00 28.01 3.92
CA CYS A 78 -9.82 28.67 5.22
C CYS A 78 -8.94 29.92 5.12
N HIS A 79 -7.89 29.89 4.30
CA HIS A 79 -7.02 31.05 4.09
C HIS A 79 -7.73 32.19 3.35
N LEU A 80 -8.52 31.87 2.31
CA LEU A 80 -9.30 32.86 1.57
C LEU A 80 -10.44 33.45 2.42
N GLU A 81 -11.09 32.63 3.25
CA GLU A 81 -12.08 33.08 4.24
C GLU A 81 -11.45 34.02 5.27
N ALA A 82 -10.24 33.72 5.76
CA ALA A 82 -9.51 34.60 6.67
C ALA A 82 -9.13 35.95 6.04
N LEU A 83 -8.99 36.00 4.70
CA LEU A 83 -8.75 37.22 3.94
C LEU A 83 -10.04 37.93 3.49
N GLY A 84 -11.22 37.40 3.85
CA GLY A 84 -12.52 37.97 3.49
C GLY A 84 -12.88 37.82 2.00
N ILE A 85 -12.21 36.90 1.30
CA ILE A 85 -12.49 36.62 -0.12
C ILE A 85 -13.54 35.51 -0.18
N GLU A 86 -14.81 35.90 -0.19
CA GLU A 86 -15.93 34.98 -0.38
C GLU A 86 -15.86 34.35 -1.79
N SER A 87 -15.63 33.04 -1.86
CA SER A 87 -15.69 32.27 -3.10
C SER A 87 -17.13 32.22 -3.61
N SER A 88 -17.50 33.24 -4.39
CA SER A 88 -18.80 33.36 -5.04
C SER A 88 -19.14 32.11 -5.86
N LYS A 89 -20.14 31.37 -5.38
CA LYS A 89 -20.98 30.36 -6.06
C LYS A 89 -20.24 29.26 -6.82
N LYS A 90 -20.47 28.02 -6.37
CA LYS A 90 -20.21 26.76 -7.06
C LYS A 90 -20.68 26.85 -8.52
N LYS A 91 -19.80 27.27 -9.43
CA LYS A 91 -19.92 26.86 -10.82
C LYS A 91 -19.42 25.44 -10.80
N ASP A 92 -20.27 24.49 -11.17
CA ASP A 92 -19.85 23.11 -11.39
C ASP A 92 -18.60 23.17 -12.27
N ILE A 93 -17.45 22.87 -11.66
CA ILE A 93 -16.16 22.91 -12.35
C ILE A 93 -16.19 21.70 -13.26
N HIS A 94 -16.70 21.90 -14.48
CA HIS A 94 -16.54 20.90 -15.52
C HIS A 94 -15.04 20.67 -15.65
N LEU A 95 -14.57 19.45 -15.40
CA LEU A 95 -13.13 19.13 -15.38
C LEU A 95 -12.45 19.59 -16.68
N ASP A 96 -13.15 19.51 -17.82
CA ASP A 96 -12.63 19.99 -19.11
C ASP A 96 -12.43 21.52 -19.20
N SER A 97 -12.94 22.29 -18.23
CA SER A 97 -12.73 23.74 -18.14
C SER A 97 -11.44 24.12 -17.40
N ASP A 98 -10.84 23.19 -16.64
CA ASP A 98 -9.60 23.48 -15.90
C ASP A 98 -8.38 23.37 -16.82
N ARG A 99 -7.80 24.52 -17.17
CA ARG A 99 -6.60 24.61 -18.01
C ARG A 99 -5.36 23.95 -17.39
N ARG A 100 -5.38 23.66 -16.08
CA ARG A 100 -4.27 22.96 -15.40
C ARG A 100 -4.18 21.50 -15.83
N LEU A 101 -5.31 20.87 -16.19
CA LEU A 101 -5.33 19.46 -16.53
C LEU A 101 -4.62 19.16 -17.86
N PRO A 102 -4.85 19.90 -18.96
CA PRO A 102 -4.06 19.77 -20.18
C PRO A 102 -2.57 20.06 -20.01
N LEU A 103 -2.16 20.95 -19.09
CA LEU A 103 -0.74 21.25 -18.83
C LEU A 103 0.04 20.02 -18.32
N TYR A 104 -0.64 19.12 -17.60
CA TYR A 104 -0.09 17.84 -17.15
C TYR A 104 -0.50 16.67 -18.04
N ALA A 105 -0.98 16.95 -19.27
CA ALA A 105 -1.43 15.96 -20.25
C ALA A 105 -2.58 15.05 -19.77
N TYR A 106 -3.38 15.49 -18.80
CA TYR A 106 -4.62 14.80 -18.47
C TYR A 106 -5.68 15.10 -19.53
N THR A 107 -6.22 14.04 -20.13
CA THR A 107 -7.32 14.09 -21.10
C THR A 107 -8.61 13.53 -20.48
N HIS A 108 -9.75 13.84 -21.09
CA HIS A 108 -11.04 13.28 -20.70
C HIS A 108 -11.02 11.74 -20.59
N ASP A 109 -10.29 11.06 -21.48
CA ASP A 109 -10.17 9.60 -21.48
C ASP A 109 -9.36 9.09 -20.28
N THR A 110 -8.30 9.81 -19.88
CA THR A 110 -7.54 9.45 -18.66
C THR A 110 -8.42 9.53 -17.41
N PHE A 111 -9.34 10.48 -17.36
CA PHE A 111 -10.31 10.57 -16.26
C PHE A 111 -11.30 9.42 -16.31
N SER A 112 -11.94 9.21 -17.46
CA SER A 112 -13.02 8.24 -17.61
C SER A 112 -12.55 6.79 -17.49
N LEU A 113 -11.37 6.47 -18.03
CA LEU A 113 -10.85 5.11 -18.10
C LEU A 113 -9.92 4.75 -16.92
N LEU A 114 -9.22 5.71 -16.32
CA LEU A 114 -8.27 5.41 -15.25
C LEU A 114 -8.75 5.97 -13.91
N LEU A 115 -8.95 7.28 -13.79
CA LEU A 115 -9.23 7.91 -12.50
C LEU A 115 -10.58 7.52 -11.91
N VAL A 116 -11.66 7.58 -12.70
CA VAL A 116 -13.02 7.27 -12.23
C VAL A 116 -13.13 5.82 -11.73
N PRO A 117 -12.63 4.80 -12.45
CA PRO A 117 -12.58 3.43 -11.95
C PRO A 117 -11.72 3.26 -10.70
N MET A 118 -10.55 3.90 -10.62
CA MET A 118 -9.69 3.84 -9.43
C MET A 118 -10.38 4.41 -8.18
N ILE A 119 -11.17 5.48 -8.33
CA ILE A 119 -11.92 6.08 -7.22
C ILE A 119 -13.08 5.19 -6.78
N LYS A 120 -13.84 4.65 -7.74
CA LYS A 120 -15.05 3.86 -7.47
C LYS A 120 -14.72 2.44 -7.00
N GLU A 121 -13.83 1.76 -7.72
CA GLU A 121 -13.51 0.35 -7.50
C GLU A 121 -12.28 0.16 -6.60
N LYS A 122 -11.45 1.19 -6.36
CA LYS A 122 -10.17 1.11 -5.60
C LYS A 122 -9.12 0.18 -6.22
N TYR A 123 -9.31 -0.23 -7.47
CA TYR A 123 -8.34 -1.01 -8.24
C TYR A 123 -7.94 -0.23 -9.50
N VAL A 124 -6.72 -0.43 -9.95
CA VAL A 124 -6.27 0.01 -11.28
C VAL A 124 -6.91 -0.93 -12.31
N LEU A 125 -7.46 -0.40 -13.40
CA LEU A 125 -7.96 -1.25 -14.48
C LEU A 125 -6.78 -1.95 -15.15
N ASP A 126 -6.61 -3.23 -14.84
CA ASP A 126 -5.74 -4.11 -15.62
C ASP A 126 -6.36 -4.29 -17.02
N LEU A 127 -5.61 -3.89 -18.05
CA LEU A 127 -6.04 -4.02 -19.46
C LEU A 127 -6.38 -5.47 -19.84
N ASP A 128 -5.83 -6.44 -19.13
CA ASP A 128 -6.05 -7.88 -19.33
C ASP A 128 -7.47 -8.33 -18.91
N ASN A 129 -8.16 -7.57 -18.04
CA ASN A 129 -9.49 -7.90 -17.54
C ASN A 129 -10.65 -7.30 -18.35
N LEU A 130 -10.36 -6.48 -19.39
CA LEU A 130 -11.40 -5.84 -20.21
C LEU A 130 -12.20 -6.81 -21.09
N SER A 131 -11.64 -7.97 -21.45
CA SER A 131 -12.35 -9.02 -22.19
C SER A 131 -13.58 -9.54 -21.43
N GLY A 132 -13.50 -9.65 -20.09
CA GLY A 132 -14.57 -10.19 -19.26
C GLY A 132 -15.71 -9.21 -18.95
N LYS A 133 -15.45 -7.89 -18.88
CA LYS A 133 -16.46 -6.88 -18.52
C LYS A 133 -17.37 -6.48 -19.70
N MET A 134 -16.89 -6.51 -20.94
CA MET A 134 -17.72 -6.19 -22.13
C MET A 134 -18.86 -7.20 -22.39
N GLY A 135 -18.68 -8.47 -22.01
CA GLY A 135 -19.72 -9.50 -22.14
C GLY A 135 -20.91 -9.37 -21.16
N ARG A 136 -20.82 -8.50 -20.15
CA ARG A 136 -21.90 -8.27 -19.18
C ARG A 136 -22.81 -7.10 -19.53
N ILE A 137 -22.35 -6.15 -20.34
CA ILE A 137 -23.14 -4.97 -20.75
C ILE A 137 -24.13 -5.35 -21.86
N SER A 138 -23.74 -6.25 -22.78
CA SER A 138 -24.60 -6.70 -23.89
C SER A 138 -25.84 -7.51 -23.48
N ARG A 139 -25.94 -8.01 -22.24
CA ARG A 139 -27.11 -8.80 -21.80
C ARG A 139 -28.19 -7.99 -21.09
N LYS A 140 -28.03 -6.67 -20.96
CA LYS A 140 -29.01 -5.81 -20.26
C LYS A 140 -29.84 -4.91 -21.18
N THR A 141 -29.69 -5.03 -22.50
CA THR A 141 -30.46 -4.28 -23.51
C THR A 141 -31.31 -5.21 -24.40
N SER A 142 -31.92 -6.23 -23.80
CA SER A 142 -32.92 -7.07 -24.46
C SER A 142 -34.14 -7.20 -23.55
N VAL A 143 -34.92 -6.11 -23.50
CA VAL A 143 -36.37 -6.12 -23.28
C VAL A 143 -36.93 -5.02 -24.17
#